data_AF-A0A925WTL0-F1
#
_entry.id   AF-A0A925WTL0-F1
#
_cell.length_a   1.000
_cell.length_b   1.000
_cell.length_c   1.000
_cell.angle_alpha   90.00
_cell.angle_beta   90.00
_cell.angle_gamma   90.00
#
_symmetry.space_group_name_H-M   'P 1'
#
loop_
_entity.id
_entity.type
_entity.pdbx_description
1 polymer ?
#
loop_
_entity_poly.entity_id
_entity_poly.type
_entity_poly.pdbx_seq_one_letter_code
_entity_poly.pdbx_strand_id
1 'polypeptide(L)'
;MNRQKRTAASLAVLSLIAVVPVLPAAAQKPPVQTATMKFSRAAQTWAQILVDREALGKTLTHGKLSEAHDLAFALRDSVVTLPYKSTDLSAANQKRLGAQVQKVAAIATDIDRYADAGNAAKTRAEYARLVKALTAIEALYPANTLPTSGARVLSSKERTLFLTPGGRYTAADIKANGSTSVYQKYPGYLAAHSAQVRPGDPVCPISETRPDPKLTWIVGGRTYQFCCPPCVAEFVGKAKAEPKSLQAPEAYVKK
;
A
#
# COMPACT_ATOMS: atom_id res chain seq x y z
N MET A 1 -22.84 18.92 92.11
CA MET A 1 -22.42 20.35 92.09
C MET A 1 -21.03 20.46 91.47
N ASN A 2 -20.91 21.30 90.43
CA ASN A 2 -19.76 22.11 90.01
C ASN A 2 -18.32 21.72 90.45
N ARG A 3 -17.43 21.43 89.48
CA ARG A 3 -16.15 22.17 89.31
C ARG A 3 -15.50 21.98 87.93
N GLN A 4 -15.02 23.10 87.38
CA GLN A 4 -14.33 23.23 86.09
C GLN A 4 -12.84 22.87 86.17
N LYS A 5 -12.21 22.61 85.00
CA LYS A 5 -10.94 23.17 84.46
C LYS A 5 -10.73 22.57 83.06
N ARG A 6 -10.56 23.31 81.95
CA ARG A 6 -9.38 24.12 81.50
C ARG A 6 -8.08 23.28 81.57
N THR A 7 -7.24 23.12 80.57
CA THR A 7 -7.08 23.71 79.21
C THR A 7 -6.89 22.56 78.17
N ALA A 8 -6.49 22.67 76.90
CA ALA A 8 -5.91 23.74 76.08
C ALA A 8 -6.30 23.56 74.58
N ALA A 9 -5.65 24.29 73.67
CA ALA A 9 -5.75 24.14 72.22
C ALA A 9 -4.39 23.80 71.59
N SER A 10 -4.37 22.97 70.54
CA SER A 10 -3.21 22.76 69.67
C SER A 10 -3.60 23.12 68.24
N LEU A 11 -2.93 24.12 67.66
CA LEU A 11 -3.02 24.39 66.22
C LEU A 11 -2.16 23.36 65.48
N ALA A 12 -2.77 22.61 64.56
CA ALA A 12 -2.05 21.85 63.55
C ALA A 12 -2.11 22.62 62.21
N VAL A 13 -0.96 23.12 61.75
CA VAL A 13 -0.84 23.75 60.44
C VAL A 13 -0.63 22.64 59.39
N LEU A 14 -1.69 22.29 58.65
CA LEU A 14 -1.57 21.38 57.51
C LEU A 14 -0.97 22.12 56.31
N SER A 15 0.28 21.81 55.96
CA SER A 15 0.86 22.22 54.68
C SER A 15 0.41 21.27 53.57
N LEU A 16 -0.44 21.77 52.66
CA LEU A 16 -0.85 21.05 51.46
C LEU A 16 0.24 21.14 50.38
N ILE A 17 1.09 20.12 50.29
CA ILE A 17 1.97 19.93 49.14
C ILE A 17 1.15 19.34 47.99
N ALA A 18 0.84 20.16 46.99
CA ALA A 18 0.18 19.72 45.77
C ALA A 18 1.17 18.93 44.90
N VAL A 19 1.06 17.60 44.90
CA VAL A 19 1.83 16.73 44.00
C VAL A 19 1.21 16.81 42.61
N VAL A 20 1.86 17.53 41.69
CA VAL A 20 1.48 17.52 40.27
C VAL A 20 2.00 16.23 39.62
N PRO A 21 1.13 15.38 39.04
CA PRO A 21 1.58 14.18 38.34
C PRO A 21 2.23 14.57 37.01
N VAL A 22 3.55 14.47 36.93
CA VAL A 22 4.28 14.53 35.65
C VAL A 22 3.98 13.27 34.86
N LEU A 23 3.11 13.40 33.85
CA LEU A 23 2.91 12.36 32.84
C LEU A 23 4.19 12.22 32.00
N PRO A 24 4.82 11.03 31.92
CA PRO A 24 5.97 10.84 31.05
C PRO A 24 5.53 10.86 29.58
N ALA A 25 5.93 11.90 28.87
CA ALA A 25 5.75 11.99 27.42
C ALA A 25 6.69 11.00 26.70
N ALA A 26 6.19 9.80 26.42
CA ALA A 26 6.84 8.83 25.54
C ALA A 26 5.89 8.45 24.40
N ALA A 27 5.77 9.35 23.41
CA ALA A 27 5.10 9.07 22.15
C ALA A 27 5.90 8.03 21.35
N GLN A 28 5.67 6.74 21.63
CA GLN A 28 6.22 5.64 20.85
C GLN A 28 5.73 5.75 19.40
N LYS A 29 6.63 6.07 18.47
CA LYS A 29 6.33 5.97 17.04
C LYS A 29 5.85 4.55 16.73
N PRO A 30 4.73 4.35 16.03
CA PRO A 30 4.20 3.01 15.79
C PRO A 30 5.22 2.16 15.00
N PRO A 31 5.40 0.87 15.35
CA PRO A 31 6.48 0.00 14.83
C PRO A 31 6.41 -0.29 13.32
N VAL A 32 5.39 0.21 12.63
CA VAL A 32 5.15 0.02 11.19
C VAL A 32 6.27 0.66 10.35
N GLN A 33 6.79 1.84 10.72
CA GLN A 33 7.77 2.57 9.89
C GLN A 33 9.07 1.78 9.65
N THR A 34 9.51 1.00 10.63
CA THR A 34 10.76 0.23 10.60
C THR A 34 10.66 -1.00 9.69
N ALA A 35 9.52 -1.71 9.72
CA ALA A 35 9.29 -2.90 8.88
C ALA A 35 9.24 -2.57 7.38
N THR A 36 8.75 -1.38 7.02
CA THR A 36 8.58 -0.95 5.63
C THR A 36 9.90 -0.64 4.92
N MET A 37 10.95 -0.25 5.65
CA MET A 37 12.28 0.06 5.12
C MET A 37 13.10 -1.22 4.83
N LYS A 38 13.02 -2.20 5.75
CA LYS A 38 13.78 -3.47 5.72
C LYS A 38 13.67 -4.21 4.38
N PHE A 39 12.45 -4.38 3.87
CA PHE A 39 12.18 -5.11 2.63
C PHE A 39 12.17 -4.24 1.36
N SER A 40 12.68 -3.01 1.40
CA SER A 40 12.66 -2.09 0.26
C SER A 40 13.32 -2.65 -1.01
N ARG A 41 14.47 -3.34 -0.88
CA ARG A 41 15.15 -4.03 -1.99
C ARG A 41 14.35 -5.23 -2.52
N ALA A 42 13.79 -6.04 -1.64
CA ALA A 42 12.93 -7.17 -2.03
C ALA A 42 11.66 -6.68 -2.75
N ALA A 43 11.05 -5.58 -2.28
CA ALA A 43 9.87 -4.97 -2.87
C ALA A 43 10.11 -4.44 -4.30
N GLN A 44 11.30 -3.92 -4.60
CA GLN A 44 11.69 -3.51 -5.96
C GLN A 44 11.77 -4.71 -6.91
N THR A 45 12.43 -5.80 -6.49
CA THR A 45 12.48 -7.03 -7.29
C THR A 45 11.11 -7.69 -7.41
N TRP A 46 10.28 -7.63 -6.37
CA TRP A 46 8.90 -8.13 -6.43
C TRP A 46 8.04 -7.35 -7.43
N ALA A 47 8.21 -6.03 -7.57
CA ALA A 47 7.53 -5.28 -8.62
C ALA A 47 7.87 -5.84 -10.01
N GLN A 48 9.15 -6.11 -10.31
CA GLN A 48 9.55 -6.71 -11.59
C GLN A 48 8.93 -8.10 -11.80
N ILE A 49 8.98 -8.97 -10.78
CA ILE A 49 8.34 -10.30 -10.81
C ILE A 49 6.85 -10.21 -11.17
N LEU A 50 6.14 -9.19 -10.68
CA LEU A 50 4.73 -9.00 -10.99
C LEU A 50 4.50 -8.45 -12.41
N VAL A 51 5.42 -7.64 -12.96
CA VAL A 51 5.42 -7.24 -14.38
C VAL A 51 5.62 -8.45 -15.28
N ASP A 52 6.68 -9.23 -15.04
CA ASP A 52 7.03 -10.40 -15.84
C ASP A 52 5.90 -11.45 -15.81
N ARG A 53 5.29 -11.64 -14.64
CA ARG A 53 4.12 -12.52 -14.45
C ARG A 53 2.94 -12.08 -15.31
N GLU A 54 2.62 -10.78 -15.31
CA GLU A 54 1.52 -10.24 -16.10
C GLU A 54 1.80 -10.34 -17.60
N ALA A 55 3.03 -10.04 -18.03
CA ALA A 55 3.46 -10.20 -19.41
C ALA A 55 3.37 -11.67 -19.88
N LEU A 56 3.84 -12.62 -19.08
CA LEU A 56 3.72 -14.05 -19.37
C LEU A 56 2.25 -14.49 -19.46
N GLY A 57 1.41 -14.05 -18.52
CA GLY A 57 -0.03 -14.30 -18.57
C GLY A 57 -0.68 -13.83 -19.87
N LYS A 58 -0.39 -12.59 -20.30
CA LYS A 58 -0.89 -12.01 -21.56
C LYS A 58 -0.40 -12.78 -22.80
N THR A 59 0.88 -13.15 -22.80
CA THR A 59 1.54 -13.94 -23.84
C THR A 59 0.83 -15.28 -24.04
N LEU A 60 0.53 -15.98 -22.93
CA LEU A 60 -0.19 -17.26 -22.95
C LEU A 60 -1.68 -17.12 -23.30
N THR A 61 -2.34 -15.99 -23.02
CA THR A 61 -3.71 -15.74 -23.50
C THR A 61 -3.76 -15.45 -25.00
N HIS A 62 -2.73 -14.81 -25.56
CA HIS A 62 -2.62 -14.55 -27.00
C HIS A 62 -2.05 -15.75 -27.80
N GLY A 63 -1.74 -16.88 -27.14
CA GLY A 63 -1.23 -18.08 -27.81
C GLY A 63 0.23 -18.00 -28.28
N LYS A 64 0.96 -16.96 -27.88
CA LYS A 64 2.37 -16.70 -28.25
C LYS A 64 3.34 -17.61 -27.48
N LEU A 65 3.25 -18.93 -27.68
CA LEU A 65 4.05 -19.89 -26.90
C LEU A 65 5.57 -19.68 -27.06
N SER A 66 6.04 -19.34 -28.27
CA SER A 66 7.46 -19.07 -28.55
C SER A 66 8.05 -17.88 -27.76
N GLU A 67 7.22 -17.01 -27.19
CA GLU A 67 7.65 -15.87 -26.35
C GLU A 67 7.57 -16.21 -24.85
N ALA A 68 7.10 -17.40 -24.48
CA ALA A 68 6.84 -17.76 -23.09
C ALA A 68 8.12 -18.11 -22.30
N HIS A 69 9.15 -18.67 -22.94
CA HIS A 69 10.40 -19.04 -22.25
C HIS A 69 11.17 -17.82 -21.74
N ASP A 70 11.27 -16.75 -22.53
CA ASP A 70 11.99 -15.52 -22.15
C ASP A 70 11.40 -14.91 -20.87
N LEU A 71 10.07 -14.78 -20.84
CA LEU A 71 9.34 -14.22 -19.71
C LEU A 71 9.35 -15.15 -18.48
N ALA A 72 9.34 -16.47 -18.69
CA ALA A 72 9.46 -17.45 -17.61
C ALA A 72 10.85 -17.43 -16.97
N PHE A 73 11.91 -17.28 -17.76
CA PHE A 73 13.29 -17.20 -17.27
C PHE A 73 13.63 -15.84 -16.66
N ALA A 74 13.17 -14.71 -17.23
CA ALA A 74 13.30 -13.39 -16.61
C ALA A 74 12.66 -13.35 -15.20
N LEU A 75 11.47 -13.95 -15.07
CA LEU A 75 10.78 -14.10 -13.79
C LEU A 75 11.53 -15.02 -12.82
N ARG A 76 12.02 -16.18 -13.29
CA ARG A 76 12.87 -17.09 -12.50
C ARG A 76 14.06 -16.33 -11.93
N ASP A 77 14.79 -15.61 -12.77
CA ASP A 77 16.04 -14.95 -12.39
C ASP A 77 15.76 -13.85 -11.37
N SER A 78 14.69 -13.07 -11.56
CA SER A 78 14.20 -12.13 -10.55
C SER A 78 13.79 -12.81 -9.22
N VAL A 79 13.22 -14.01 -9.24
CA VAL A 79 12.85 -14.78 -8.03
C VAL A 79 14.07 -15.38 -7.32
N VAL A 80 15.03 -15.97 -8.05
CA VAL A 80 16.34 -16.44 -7.52
C VAL A 80 17.08 -15.33 -6.79
N THR A 81 16.79 -14.09 -7.16
CA THR A 81 17.35 -12.86 -6.62
C THR A 81 16.73 -12.41 -5.28
N LEU A 82 15.62 -12.99 -4.82
CA LEU A 82 14.95 -12.58 -3.57
C LEU A 82 15.67 -12.93 -2.26
N PRO A 83 16.25 -14.13 -2.03
CA PRO A 83 16.80 -14.52 -0.72
C PRO A 83 17.83 -13.54 -0.15
N TYR A 84 18.72 -13.03 -1.01
CA TYR A 84 19.76 -12.08 -0.63
C TYR A 84 19.23 -10.63 -0.43
N LYS A 85 18.02 -10.31 -0.90
CA LYS A 85 17.34 -9.01 -0.64
C LYS A 85 16.40 -9.07 0.56
N SER A 86 16.26 -10.25 1.18
CA SER A 86 15.26 -10.57 2.20
C SER A 86 15.88 -11.08 3.50
N THR A 87 17.10 -10.63 3.82
CA THR A 87 17.88 -11.01 5.00
C THR A 87 17.17 -10.72 6.33
N ASP A 88 16.23 -9.77 6.35
CA ASP A 88 15.37 -9.44 7.49
C ASP A 88 14.21 -10.45 7.73
N LEU A 89 14.01 -11.45 6.87
CA LEU A 89 13.06 -12.53 7.12
C LEU A 89 13.56 -13.45 8.26
N SER A 90 12.63 -14.02 9.03
CA SER A 90 12.97 -15.04 10.02
C SER A 90 13.64 -16.25 9.35
N ALA A 91 14.51 -16.97 10.09
CA ALA A 91 15.21 -18.15 9.54
C ALA A 91 14.25 -19.20 8.94
N ALA A 92 13.06 -19.37 9.53
CA ALA A 92 12.01 -20.22 8.99
C ALA A 92 11.46 -19.72 7.64
N ASN A 93 11.24 -18.41 7.50
CA ASN A 93 10.76 -17.81 6.25
C ASN A 93 11.87 -17.74 5.18
N GLN A 94 13.13 -17.52 5.57
CA GLN A 94 14.31 -17.70 4.70
C GLN A 94 14.37 -19.10 4.09
N LYS A 95 14.25 -20.16 4.92
CA LYS A 95 14.22 -21.55 4.44
C LYS A 95 13.05 -21.84 3.50
N ARG A 96 11.85 -21.32 3.82
CA ARG A 96 10.65 -21.43 2.96
C ARG A 96 10.82 -20.68 1.64
N LEU A 97 11.43 -19.50 1.66
CA LEU A 97 11.73 -18.71 0.47
C LEU A 97 12.66 -19.48 -0.47
N GLY A 98 13.76 -20.02 0.04
CA GLY A 98 14.68 -20.86 -0.74
C GLY A 98 13.98 -22.05 -1.41
N ALA A 99 13.08 -22.74 -0.70
CA ALA A 99 12.30 -23.85 -1.27
C ALA A 99 11.34 -23.39 -2.39
N GLN A 100 10.67 -22.23 -2.25
CA GLN A 100 9.82 -21.70 -3.32
C GLN A 100 10.63 -21.18 -4.51
N VAL A 101 11.82 -20.63 -4.29
CA VAL A 101 12.75 -20.23 -5.37
C VAL A 101 13.10 -21.42 -6.26
N GLN A 102 13.49 -22.55 -5.66
CA GLN A 102 13.79 -23.78 -6.42
C GLN A 102 12.55 -24.30 -7.17
N LYS A 103 11.36 -24.21 -6.55
CA LYS A 103 10.09 -24.57 -7.18
C LYS A 103 9.76 -23.69 -8.39
N VAL A 104 9.98 -22.37 -8.29
CA VAL A 104 9.80 -21.43 -9.42
C VAL A 104 10.77 -21.74 -10.55
N ALA A 105 12.04 -22.04 -10.24
CA ALA A 105 13.02 -22.42 -11.27
C ALA A 105 12.60 -23.69 -12.03
N ALA A 106 12.17 -24.73 -11.32
CA ALA A 106 11.66 -25.95 -11.96
C ALA A 106 10.41 -25.68 -12.82
N ILE A 107 9.47 -24.86 -12.35
CA ILE A 107 8.27 -24.49 -13.12
C ILE A 107 8.64 -23.67 -14.37
N ALA A 108 9.64 -22.80 -14.32
CA ALA A 108 10.10 -22.06 -15.49
C ALA A 108 10.66 -22.99 -16.58
N THR A 109 11.46 -24.00 -16.19
CA THR A 109 11.93 -25.07 -17.11
C THR A 109 10.78 -25.93 -17.63
N ASP A 110 9.75 -26.20 -16.83
CA ASP A 110 8.56 -26.92 -17.30
C ASP A 110 7.73 -26.08 -18.30
N ILE A 111 7.60 -24.76 -18.09
CA ILE A 111 6.93 -23.82 -19.02
C ILE A 111 7.64 -23.79 -20.37
N ASP A 112 8.96 -23.56 -20.35
CA ASP A 112 9.86 -23.58 -21.50
C ASP A 112 9.66 -24.86 -22.35
N ARG A 113 9.93 -26.04 -21.75
CA ARG A 113 9.77 -27.35 -22.40
C ARG A 113 8.37 -27.59 -22.98
N TYR A 114 7.31 -27.10 -22.33
CA TYR A 114 5.94 -27.28 -22.85
C TYR A 114 5.55 -26.25 -23.90
N ALA A 115 6.10 -25.04 -23.85
CA ALA A 115 5.86 -23.99 -24.82
C ALA A 115 6.53 -24.31 -26.16
N ASP A 116 7.79 -24.72 -26.13
CA ASP A 116 8.56 -25.17 -27.30
C ASP A 116 7.94 -26.42 -27.96
N ALA A 117 7.35 -27.32 -27.15
CA ALA A 117 6.58 -28.46 -27.63
C ALA A 117 5.16 -28.09 -28.13
N GLY A 118 4.82 -26.80 -28.25
CA GLY A 118 3.50 -26.31 -28.68
C GLY A 118 2.34 -26.64 -27.73
N ASN A 119 2.62 -27.15 -26.52
CA ASN A 119 1.60 -27.67 -25.62
C ASN A 119 0.98 -26.56 -24.77
N ALA A 120 0.08 -25.80 -25.38
CA ALA A 120 -0.60 -24.67 -24.74
C ALA A 120 -1.33 -25.05 -23.44
N ALA A 121 -1.88 -26.26 -23.35
CA ALA A 121 -2.60 -26.73 -22.16
C ALA A 121 -1.67 -26.94 -20.97
N LYS A 122 -0.56 -27.68 -21.15
CA LYS A 122 0.44 -27.89 -20.09
C LYS A 122 1.15 -26.59 -19.72
N THR A 123 1.48 -25.75 -20.71
CA THR A 123 2.10 -24.44 -20.47
C THR A 123 1.24 -23.56 -19.55
N ARG A 124 -0.08 -23.51 -19.77
CA ARG A 124 -1.03 -22.77 -18.90
C ARG A 124 -1.21 -23.42 -17.53
N ALA A 125 -1.16 -24.75 -17.43
CA ALA A 125 -1.19 -25.45 -16.16
C ALA A 125 0.05 -25.13 -15.29
N GLU A 126 1.23 -25.05 -15.91
CA GLU A 126 2.46 -24.64 -15.25
C GLU A 126 2.46 -23.16 -14.87
N TYR A 127 1.95 -22.26 -15.71
CA TYR A 127 1.72 -20.87 -15.32
C TYR A 127 0.78 -20.75 -14.10
N ALA A 128 -0.26 -21.58 -14.00
CA ALA A 128 -1.11 -21.62 -12.80
C ALA A 128 -0.35 -22.17 -11.56
N ARG A 129 0.59 -23.10 -11.73
CA ARG A 129 1.51 -23.54 -10.64
C ARG A 129 2.48 -22.41 -10.25
N LEU A 130 2.97 -21.63 -11.21
CA LEU A 130 3.85 -20.48 -11.00
C LEU A 130 3.16 -19.42 -10.14
N VAL A 131 1.94 -19.00 -10.52
CA VAL A 131 1.15 -18.03 -9.75
C VAL A 131 0.98 -18.49 -8.29
N LYS A 132 0.66 -19.78 -8.06
CA LYS A 132 0.54 -20.34 -6.70
C LYS A 132 1.87 -20.31 -5.93
N ALA A 133 3.01 -20.54 -6.58
CA ALA A 133 4.33 -20.45 -5.95
C ALA A 133 4.68 -18.99 -5.58
N LEU A 134 4.35 -18.03 -6.45
CA LEU A 134 4.52 -16.59 -6.17
C LEU A 134 3.64 -16.12 -5.00
N THR A 135 2.36 -16.51 -4.94
CA THR A 135 1.51 -16.21 -3.77
C THR A 135 2.08 -16.82 -2.49
N ALA A 136 2.68 -18.02 -2.55
CA ALA A 136 3.35 -18.63 -1.40
C ALA A 136 4.64 -17.90 -0.98
N ILE A 137 5.34 -17.24 -1.91
CA ILE A 137 6.49 -16.36 -1.61
C ILE A 137 6.00 -15.06 -0.96
N GLU A 138 4.97 -14.42 -1.50
CA GLU A 138 4.41 -13.16 -0.99
C GLU A 138 3.99 -13.28 0.49
N ALA A 139 3.34 -14.40 0.84
CA ALA A 139 2.89 -14.71 2.21
C ALA A 139 4.03 -14.91 3.24
N LEU A 140 5.31 -14.97 2.83
CA LEU A 140 6.45 -15.02 3.74
C LEU A 140 6.83 -13.64 4.31
N TYR A 141 6.35 -12.56 3.68
CA TYR A 141 6.69 -11.20 4.05
C TYR A 141 5.58 -10.57 4.91
N PRO A 142 5.90 -9.61 5.80
CA PRO A 142 4.88 -8.90 6.57
C PRO A 142 3.91 -8.13 5.65
N ALA A 143 2.65 -7.98 6.07
CA ALA A 143 1.63 -7.29 5.29
C ALA A 143 2.08 -5.88 4.85
N ASN A 144 1.72 -5.50 3.62
CA ASN A 144 2.07 -4.23 2.98
C ASN A 144 3.57 -3.96 2.76
N THR A 145 4.46 -4.96 2.90
CA THR A 145 5.90 -4.79 2.64
C THR A 145 6.27 -4.94 1.16
N LEU A 146 5.63 -5.87 0.44
CA LEU A 146 5.73 -6.05 -1.01
C LEU A 146 4.58 -5.32 -1.73
N PRO A 147 4.77 -4.90 -3.00
CA PRO A 147 3.68 -4.38 -3.83
C PRO A 147 2.75 -5.51 -4.29
N THR A 148 1.47 -5.17 -4.54
CA THR A 148 0.42 -6.09 -5.03
C THR A 148 0.28 -6.10 -6.56
N SER A 149 0.93 -5.16 -7.25
CA SER A 149 1.01 -5.05 -8.71
C SER A 149 2.43 -4.71 -9.15
N GLY A 150 2.75 -4.93 -10.44
CA GLY A 150 4.04 -4.55 -11.01
C GLY A 150 4.28 -3.04 -11.13
N ALA A 151 3.32 -2.22 -10.72
CA ALA A 151 3.44 -0.77 -10.71
C ALA A 151 4.38 -0.28 -9.59
N ARG A 152 5.01 0.88 -9.82
CA ARG A 152 6.01 1.56 -8.98
C ARG A 152 5.90 1.25 -7.48
N VAL A 153 7.00 0.78 -6.87
CA VAL A 153 7.07 0.57 -5.41
C VAL A 153 6.73 1.86 -4.66
N LEU A 154 5.93 1.72 -3.60
CA LEU A 154 5.53 2.83 -2.75
C LEU A 154 6.50 3.06 -1.60
N SER A 155 6.75 4.33 -1.31
CA SER A 155 7.36 4.75 -0.05
C SER A 155 6.48 4.37 1.14
N SER A 156 7.04 4.34 2.35
CA SER A 156 6.26 4.08 3.57
C SER A 156 5.15 5.11 3.76
N LYS A 157 5.43 6.39 3.46
CA LYS A 157 4.43 7.48 3.52
C LYS A 157 3.24 7.21 2.59
N GLU A 158 3.49 6.76 1.36
CA GLU A 158 2.42 6.48 0.38
C GLU A 158 1.63 5.23 0.74
N ARG A 159 2.26 4.20 1.32
CA ARG A 159 1.53 3.04 1.85
C ARG A 159 0.63 3.44 3.01
N THR A 160 1.13 4.24 3.95
CA THR A 160 0.30 4.81 5.03
C THR A 160 -0.77 5.76 4.49
N LEU A 161 -0.54 6.45 3.38
CA LEU A 161 -1.54 7.34 2.78
C LEU A 161 -2.66 6.57 2.07
N PHE A 162 -2.33 5.61 1.20
CA PHE A 162 -3.29 4.96 0.31
C PHE A 162 -3.78 3.57 0.76
N LEU A 163 -3.01 2.85 1.57
CA LEU A 163 -3.27 1.43 1.92
C LEU A 163 -3.66 1.20 3.40
N THR A 164 -3.85 2.27 4.18
CA THR A 164 -4.46 2.18 5.52
C THR A 164 -5.71 3.06 5.60
N PRO A 165 -6.76 2.67 6.37
CA PRO A 165 -7.92 3.52 6.57
C PRO A 165 -7.61 4.69 7.52
N GLY A 166 -8.46 5.72 7.51
CA GLY A 166 -8.45 6.84 8.45
C GLY A 166 -9.48 7.91 8.06
N GLY A 167 -10.09 8.56 9.06
CA GLY A 167 -11.13 9.57 8.83
C GLY A 167 -12.25 9.05 7.92
N ARG A 168 -12.47 9.73 6.79
CA ARG A 168 -13.47 9.39 5.77
C ARG A 168 -12.95 8.42 4.69
N TYR A 169 -11.65 8.08 4.70
CA TYR A 169 -11.07 7.11 3.79
C TYR A 169 -11.03 5.71 4.44
N THR A 170 -11.92 4.83 3.99
CA THR A 170 -12.25 3.55 4.64
C THR A 170 -11.54 2.36 3.99
N ALA A 171 -11.59 1.19 4.64
CA ALA A 171 -11.10 -0.06 4.04
C ALA A 171 -11.89 -0.45 2.78
N ALA A 172 -13.17 -0.07 2.70
CA ALA A 172 -13.99 -0.25 1.50
C ALA A 172 -13.49 0.62 0.35
N ASP A 173 -13.12 1.87 0.60
CA ASP A 173 -12.54 2.78 -0.39
C ASP A 173 -11.19 2.25 -0.91
N ILE A 174 -10.33 1.73 -0.03
CA ILE A 174 -9.04 1.13 -0.42
C ILE A 174 -9.28 -0.02 -1.40
N LYS A 175 -10.20 -0.93 -1.07
CA LYS A 175 -10.57 -2.06 -1.93
C LYS A 175 -11.19 -1.58 -3.25
N ALA A 176 -12.10 -0.61 -3.22
CA ALA A 176 -12.76 -0.07 -4.40
C ALA A 176 -11.79 0.69 -5.34
N ASN A 177 -10.74 1.31 -4.79
CA ASN A 177 -9.66 1.89 -5.59
C ASN A 177 -8.68 0.86 -6.15
N GLY A 178 -8.76 -0.42 -5.74
CA GLY A 178 -7.91 -1.52 -6.22
C GLY A 178 -6.73 -1.86 -5.31
N SER A 179 -6.78 -1.50 -4.02
CA SER A 179 -5.70 -1.73 -3.04
C SER A 179 -4.33 -1.22 -3.53
N THR A 180 -4.33 -0.01 -4.08
CA THR A 180 -3.19 0.61 -4.77
C THR A 180 -3.08 2.10 -4.41
N SER A 181 -2.06 2.78 -4.92
CA SER A 181 -1.96 4.25 -4.87
C SER A 181 -2.32 4.89 -6.21
N VAL A 182 -2.55 6.20 -6.19
CA VAL A 182 -2.74 6.99 -7.42
C VAL A 182 -1.53 6.90 -8.38
N TYR A 183 -0.30 6.88 -7.86
CA TYR A 183 0.93 6.81 -8.67
C TYR A 183 1.14 5.44 -9.34
N GLN A 184 0.51 4.39 -8.81
CA GLN A 184 0.51 3.05 -9.38
C GLN A 184 -0.68 2.83 -10.33
N LYS A 185 -1.85 3.40 -10.01
CA LYS A 185 -3.06 3.32 -10.85
C LYS A 185 -2.94 4.17 -12.13
N TYR A 186 -2.21 5.28 -12.06
CA TYR A 186 -2.01 6.21 -13.18
C TYR A 186 -0.50 6.48 -13.39
N PRO A 187 0.27 5.46 -13.83
CA PRO A 187 1.72 5.59 -14.02
C PRO A 187 2.02 6.56 -15.18
N GLY A 188 3.02 7.41 -15.00
CA GLY A 188 3.45 8.37 -16.03
C GLY A 188 2.41 9.44 -16.41
N TYR A 189 1.35 9.61 -15.60
CA TYR A 189 0.26 10.54 -15.90
C TYR A 189 0.75 12.00 -16.05
N LEU A 190 0.47 12.59 -17.21
CA LEU A 190 0.77 13.99 -17.54
C LEU A 190 -0.46 14.85 -17.27
N ALA A 191 -0.34 15.78 -16.33
CA ALA A 191 -1.44 16.66 -15.93
C ALA A 191 -1.47 17.95 -16.77
N ALA A 192 -2.61 18.21 -17.42
CA ALA A 192 -2.80 19.39 -18.28
C ALA A 192 -2.97 20.71 -17.49
N HIS A 193 -3.37 20.65 -16.22
CA HIS A 193 -3.51 21.80 -15.30
C HIS A 193 -4.23 23.04 -15.90
N SER A 194 -5.31 22.84 -16.66
CA SER A 194 -6.05 23.96 -17.23
C SER A 194 -6.86 24.72 -16.16
N ALA A 195 -6.50 25.98 -15.93
CA ALA A 195 -7.28 26.90 -15.10
C ALA A 195 -8.57 27.41 -15.78
N GLN A 196 -8.79 27.07 -17.07
CA GLN A 196 -9.96 27.50 -17.84
C GLN A 196 -11.17 26.63 -17.49
N VAL A 197 -11.87 26.98 -16.42
CA VAL A 197 -13.09 26.33 -15.94
C VAL A 197 -14.24 27.33 -15.99
N ARG A 198 -15.38 26.94 -16.59
CA ARG A 198 -16.57 27.80 -16.68
C ARG A 198 -17.43 27.66 -15.42
N PRO A 199 -18.22 28.66 -15.01
CA PRO A 199 -19.23 28.47 -13.97
C PRO A 199 -20.12 27.25 -14.29
N GLY A 200 -20.32 26.39 -13.30
CA GLY A 200 -21.02 25.11 -13.42
C GLY A 200 -20.16 23.91 -13.86
N ASP A 201 -18.97 24.10 -14.46
CA ASP A 201 -18.05 22.99 -14.76
C ASP A 201 -17.51 22.38 -13.44
N PRO A 202 -17.22 21.05 -13.41
CA PRO A 202 -16.55 20.42 -12.28
C PRO A 202 -15.10 20.94 -12.10
N VAL A 203 -14.67 21.08 -10.86
CA VAL A 203 -13.31 21.48 -10.47
C VAL A 203 -12.60 20.39 -9.67
N CYS A 204 -11.27 20.37 -9.73
CA CYS A 204 -10.47 19.54 -8.84
C CYS A 204 -10.62 20.01 -7.37
N PRO A 205 -10.96 19.12 -6.41
CA PRO A 205 -11.17 19.47 -5.00
C PRO A 205 -9.99 20.07 -4.21
N ILE A 206 -8.83 20.24 -4.85
CA ILE A 206 -7.59 20.72 -4.24
C ILE A 206 -7.08 22.00 -4.91
N SER A 207 -7.05 22.03 -6.25
CA SER A 207 -6.45 23.13 -7.02
C SER A 207 -7.48 24.04 -7.70
N GLU A 208 -8.77 23.70 -7.65
CA GLU A 208 -9.86 24.35 -8.37
C GLU A 208 -9.70 24.41 -9.91
N THR A 209 -8.71 23.72 -10.47
CA THR A 209 -8.49 23.60 -11.92
C THR A 209 -9.38 22.52 -12.56
N ARG A 210 -9.45 22.49 -13.90
CA ARG A 210 -10.22 21.48 -14.65
C ARG A 210 -9.69 20.07 -14.31
N PRO A 211 -10.52 19.15 -13.80
CA PRO A 211 -10.12 17.78 -13.57
C PRO A 211 -10.08 16.99 -14.89
N ASP A 212 -9.36 15.85 -14.90
CA ASP A 212 -9.54 14.82 -15.92
C ASP A 212 -10.63 13.85 -15.43
N PRO A 213 -11.73 13.62 -16.17
CA PRO A 213 -12.76 12.66 -15.79
C PRO A 213 -12.25 11.21 -15.69
N LYS A 214 -11.08 10.89 -16.26
CA LYS A 214 -10.40 9.59 -16.11
C LYS A 214 -9.65 9.48 -14.78
N LEU A 215 -9.13 10.59 -14.24
CA LEU A 215 -8.35 10.60 -13.00
C LEU A 215 -9.29 10.65 -11.80
N THR A 216 -9.84 9.49 -11.46
CA THR A 216 -10.80 9.33 -10.36
C THR A 216 -10.22 8.62 -9.14
N TRP A 217 -10.74 8.98 -7.97
CA TRP A 217 -10.48 8.29 -6.70
C TRP A 217 -11.73 8.23 -5.83
N ILE A 218 -11.91 7.12 -5.11
CA ILE A 218 -13.06 6.90 -4.23
C ILE A 218 -12.67 7.24 -2.78
N VAL A 219 -13.50 8.04 -2.09
CA VAL A 219 -13.36 8.40 -0.67
C VAL A 219 -14.74 8.47 -0.02
N GLY A 220 -14.94 7.73 1.08
CA GLY A 220 -16.22 7.67 1.78
C GLY A 220 -17.36 7.16 0.89
N GLY A 221 -17.08 6.17 0.03
CA GLY A 221 -18.03 5.60 -0.93
C GLY A 221 -18.37 6.48 -2.13
N ARG A 222 -17.73 7.65 -2.30
CA ARG A 222 -18.03 8.61 -3.38
C ARG A 222 -16.83 8.82 -4.30
N THR A 223 -17.09 8.92 -5.59
CA THR A 223 -16.07 9.16 -6.63
C THR A 223 -15.81 10.65 -6.79
N TYR A 224 -14.55 11.06 -6.73
CA TYR A 224 -14.09 12.42 -7.01
C TYR A 224 -13.17 12.41 -8.24
N GLN A 225 -13.16 13.51 -8.98
CA GLN A 225 -12.28 13.73 -10.15
C GLN A 225 -11.16 14.72 -9.79
N PHE A 226 -9.97 14.54 -10.38
CA PHE A 226 -8.79 15.33 -10.04
C PHE A 226 -8.04 15.78 -11.28
N CYS A 227 -7.25 16.86 -11.19
CA CYS A 227 -6.40 17.32 -12.29
C CYS A 227 -5.08 16.53 -12.38
N CYS A 228 -4.54 16.07 -11.24
CA CYS A 228 -3.24 15.39 -11.16
C CYS A 228 -3.12 14.44 -9.95
N PRO A 229 -2.22 13.43 -10.01
CA PRO A 229 -2.01 12.49 -8.90
C PRO A 229 -1.65 13.12 -7.54
N PRO A 230 -0.84 14.20 -7.46
CA PRO A 230 -0.61 14.91 -6.21
C PRO A 230 -1.88 15.43 -5.52
N CYS A 231 -2.88 15.92 -6.28
CA CYS A 231 -4.15 16.35 -5.71
C CYS A 231 -4.94 15.17 -5.11
N VAL A 232 -4.87 13.97 -5.68
CA VAL A 232 -5.45 12.78 -5.06
C VAL A 232 -4.76 12.47 -3.73
N ALA A 233 -3.42 12.58 -3.68
CA ALA A 233 -2.65 12.35 -2.46
C ALA A 233 -3.02 13.36 -1.35
N GLU A 234 -3.09 14.66 -1.67
CA GLU A 234 -3.51 15.69 -0.73
C GLU A 234 -4.95 15.48 -0.26
N PHE A 235 -5.88 15.16 -1.16
CA PHE A 235 -7.28 14.94 -0.82
C PHE A 235 -7.49 13.71 0.07
N VAL A 236 -6.78 12.61 -0.16
CA VAL A 236 -6.77 11.45 0.75
C VAL A 236 -6.14 11.82 2.11
N GLY A 237 -5.16 12.73 2.13
CA GLY A 237 -4.62 13.31 3.36
C GLY A 237 -5.67 14.09 4.15
N LYS A 238 -6.35 15.03 3.51
CA LYS A 238 -7.47 15.81 4.10
C LYS A 238 -8.62 14.91 4.53
N ALA A 239 -8.97 13.88 3.75
CA ALA A 239 -10.00 12.90 4.11
C ALA A 239 -9.71 12.17 5.43
N LYS A 240 -8.43 11.95 5.73
CA LYS A 240 -7.97 11.30 6.96
C LYS A 240 -7.90 12.26 8.15
N ALA A 241 -7.30 13.43 7.95
CA ALA A 241 -7.04 14.40 9.03
C ALA A 241 -8.28 15.24 9.37
N GLU A 242 -9.04 15.67 8.36
CA GLU A 242 -10.12 16.64 8.45
C GLU A 242 -11.40 16.14 7.77
N PRO A 243 -11.94 14.94 8.11
CA PRO A 243 -13.01 14.29 7.36
C PRO A 243 -14.31 15.11 7.20
N LYS A 244 -14.52 16.10 8.07
CA LYS A 244 -15.67 17.02 8.06
C LYS A 244 -15.53 18.19 7.07
N SER A 245 -14.33 18.53 6.62
CA SER A 245 -14.12 19.61 5.63
C SER A 245 -14.45 19.16 4.20
N LEU A 246 -14.49 17.84 3.95
CA LEU A 246 -14.82 17.28 2.65
C LEU A 246 -16.29 17.47 2.29
N GLN A 247 -16.54 18.30 1.29
CA GLN A 247 -17.84 18.43 0.65
C GLN A 247 -18.17 17.18 -0.20
N ALA A 248 -19.41 17.09 -0.69
CA ALA A 248 -19.81 16.07 -1.65
C ALA A 248 -19.20 16.36 -3.05
N PRO A 249 -18.99 15.36 -3.93
CA PRO A 249 -18.44 15.56 -5.27
C PRO A 249 -19.13 16.66 -6.08
N GLU A 250 -20.45 16.78 -5.94
CA GLU A 250 -21.29 17.72 -6.70
C GLU A 250 -21.15 19.17 -6.23
N ALA A 251 -20.54 19.40 -5.06
CA ALA A 251 -20.23 20.74 -4.56
C ALA A 251 -18.91 21.29 -5.15
N TYR A 252 -18.04 20.44 -5.70
CA TYR A 252 -16.81 20.84 -6.36
C TYR A 252 -17.09 21.24 -7.82
N VAL A 253 -17.85 22.32 -7.98
CA VAL A 253 -18.11 23.01 -9.24
C VAL A 253 -17.62 24.45 -9.16
N LYS A 254 -17.22 25.02 -10.30
CA LYS A 254 -16.87 26.43 -10.37
C LYS A 254 -18.13 27.28 -10.16
N LYS A 255 -18.07 28.23 -9.24
CA LYS A 255 -19.08 29.27 -9.04
C LYS A 255 -18.87 30.42 -10.02
#